data_AF-A0A370C3X8-F1
#
_entry.id   AF-A0A370C3X8-F1
#
_cell.length_a   1.000
_cell.length_b   1.000
_cell.length_c   1.000
_cell.angle_alpha   90.00
_cell.angle_beta   90.00
_cell.angle_gamma   90.00
#
_symmetry.space_group_name_H-M   'P 1'
#
loop_
_entity.id
_entity.type
_entity.pdbx_description
1 polymer ?
#
loop_
_entity_poly.entity_id
_entity_poly.type
_entity_poly.pdbx_seq_one_letter_code
_entity_poly.pdbx_strand_id
1 'polypeptide(L)'
;MSSNVGLSTPRGSGTSGYVQRNFAFMKPRNAGYGAPYPPISGSNSADPSDKPFKQRQPDKQILEHDRRRAIEVKVMEERERLEEENERIEEELESKQKKKQKKGGDDDDDVKKEEGEEEEEGERVLTEEEIEERCEALRKKLVKEMEEEDKERERGGGGNGGGRRGRRAWDLPPKERRQFKSYQVHELAEAKIEESERLRRALGIKEEK
;
A
#
# COMPACT_ATOMS: atom_id res chain seq x y z
N MET A 1 -46.60 -8.21 37.41
CA MET A 1 -46.90 -6.84 36.94
C MET A 1 -46.42 -6.73 35.50
N SER A 2 -47.25 -6.24 34.57
CA SER A 2 -46.83 -6.03 33.18
C SER A 2 -45.64 -5.06 33.18
N SER A 3 -44.58 -5.40 32.45
CA SER A 3 -43.33 -4.62 32.39
C SER A 3 -43.51 -3.34 31.57
N ASN A 4 -44.44 -2.47 31.96
CA ASN A 4 -44.90 -1.31 31.19
C ASN A 4 -45.32 -1.66 29.75
N VAL A 5 -45.89 -2.85 29.54
CA VAL A 5 -46.42 -3.30 28.24
C VAL A 5 -47.93 -3.48 28.36
N GLY A 6 -48.69 -2.82 27.48
CA GLY A 6 -50.16 -2.88 27.45
C GLY A 6 -50.83 -1.52 27.62
N LEU A 7 -52.16 -1.55 27.77
CA LEU A 7 -52.96 -0.36 28.05
C LEU A 7 -52.98 -0.06 29.55
N SER A 8 -52.94 1.22 29.91
CA SER A 8 -53.07 1.67 31.31
C SER A 8 -54.45 1.32 31.90
N THR A 9 -55.51 1.46 31.09
CA THR A 9 -56.84 0.93 31.41
C THR A 9 -57.50 0.37 30.14
N PRO A 10 -58.29 -0.72 30.24
CA PRO A 10 -59.01 -1.28 29.09
C PRO A 10 -60.26 -0.47 28.70
N ARG A 11 -60.69 0.48 29.53
CA ARG A 11 -61.89 1.29 29.32
C ARG A 11 -61.67 2.24 28.14
N GLY A 12 -62.61 2.27 27.20
CA GLY A 12 -62.52 3.09 25.99
C GLY A 12 -61.71 2.49 24.83
N SER A 13 -60.98 1.38 25.04
CA SER A 13 -60.25 0.69 23.97
C SER A 13 -61.14 -0.25 23.13
N GLY A 14 -62.34 -0.59 23.60
CA GLY A 14 -63.21 -1.54 22.92
C GLY A 14 -62.70 -3.00 22.93
N THR A 15 -61.70 -3.33 23.75
CA THR A 15 -61.13 -4.68 23.88
C THR A 15 -61.04 -5.09 25.35
N SER A 16 -60.74 -6.37 25.62
CA SER A 16 -60.62 -6.92 26.98
C SER A 16 -59.37 -6.46 27.75
N GLY A 17 -58.42 -5.78 27.08
CA GLY A 17 -57.14 -5.39 27.68
C GLY A 17 -56.18 -6.55 27.96
N TYR A 18 -56.46 -7.75 27.45
CA TYR A 18 -55.59 -8.91 27.63
C TYR A 18 -54.33 -8.78 26.78
N VAL A 19 -53.15 -8.82 27.41
CA VAL A 19 -51.85 -8.69 26.74
C VAL A 19 -51.15 -10.05 26.72
N GLN A 20 -50.94 -10.59 25.52
CA GLN A 20 -50.18 -11.83 25.33
C GLN A 20 -48.71 -11.52 25.05
N ARG A 21 -47.80 -12.36 25.58
CA ARG A 21 -46.38 -12.32 25.20
C ARG A 21 -46.23 -12.73 23.74
N ASN A 22 -45.35 -12.04 23.01
CA ASN A 22 -44.99 -12.47 21.67
C ASN A 22 -44.10 -13.73 21.74
N PHE A 23 -44.58 -14.86 21.20
CA PHE A 23 -43.83 -16.11 21.14
C PHE A 23 -42.78 -16.14 20.02
N ALA A 24 -42.93 -15.32 18.99
CA ALA A 24 -41.96 -15.18 17.90
C ALA A 24 -40.84 -14.18 18.25
N PHE A 25 -40.92 -13.51 19.39
CA PHE A 25 -39.86 -12.59 19.83
C PHE A 25 -38.61 -13.37 20.25
N MET A 26 -37.63 -13.43 19.34
CA MET A 26 -36.31 -13.97 19.61
C MET A 26 -35.57 -13.03 20.56
N LYS A 27 -35.45 -13.44 21.83
CA LYS A 27 -34.65 -12.70 22.80
C LYS A 27 -33.18 -12.76 22.35
N PRO A 28 -32.48 -11.62 22.21
CA PRO A 28 -31.06 -11.65 21.91
C PRO A 28 -30.37 -12.50 22.98
N ARG A 29 -29.58 -13.48 22.54
CA ARG A 29 -28.89 -14.41 23.44
C ARG A 29 -28.01 -13.58 24.36
N ASN A 30 -28.09 -13.82 25.67
CA ASN A 30 -27.21 -13.16 26.63
C ASN A 30 -25.76 -13.46 26.23
N ALA A 31 -25.03 -12.47 25.73
CA ALA A 31 -23.59 -12.54 25.58
C ALA A 31 -23.00 -12.38 26.99
N GLY A 32 -22.68 -13.48 27.65
CA GLY A 32 -22.20 -13.47 29.03
C GLY A 32 -22.01 -14.86 29.64
N TYR A 33 -21.62 -14.86 30.92
CA TYR A 33 -21.29 -16.06 31.69
C TYR A 33 -22.47 -17.04 31.74
N GLY A 34 -22.25 -18.28 31.27
CA GLY A 34 -23.27 -19.33 31.20
C GLY A 34 -23.88 -19.58 29.81
N ALA A 35 -23.42 -18.91 28.75
CA ALA A 35 -23.77 -19.27 27.37
C ALA A 35 -22.98 -20.52 26.90
N PRO A 36 -23.55 -21.38 26.03
CA PRO A 36 -22.89 -22.57 25.49
C PRO A 36 -21.70 -22.25 24.56
N TYR A 37 -21.48 -20.97 24.25
CA TYR A 37 -20.29 -20.48 23.58
C TYR A 37 -19.67 -19.38 24.45
N PRO A 38 -18.34 -19.38 24.65
CA PRO A 38 -17.68 -18.33 25.41
C PRO A 38 -17.96 -16.97 24.79
N PRO A 39 -18.14 -15.91 25.59
CA PRO A 39 -18.24 -14.56 25.05
C PRO A 39 -16.99 -14.29 24.22
N ILE A 40 -17.16 -13.67 23.05
CA ILE A 40 -16.04 -13.19 22.25
C ILE A 40 -15.26 -12.23 23.15
N SER A 41 -14.14 -12.73 23.69
CA SER A 41 -13.29 -11.99 24.60
C SER A 41 -12.86 -10.69 23.90
N GLY A 42 -13.43 -9.59 24.36
CA GLY A 42 -12.95 -8.26 24.05
C GLY A 42 -11.54 -8.11 24.60
N SER A 43 -10.76 -7.21 24.00
CA SER A 43 -9.34 -6.91 24.26
C SER A 43 -8.92 -6.64 25.72
N ASN A 44 -9.83 -6.72 26.69
CA ASN A 44 -9.65 -6.33 28.09
C ASN A 44 -9.76 -7.50 29.08
N SER A 45 -9.84 -8.77 28.62
CA SER A 45 -9.81 -9.92 29.55
C SER A 45 -8.40 -10.14 30.11
N ALA A 46 -8.30 -10.26 31.44
CA ALA A 46 -7.04 -10.40 32.17
C ALA A 46 -6.50 -11.85 32.18
N ASP A 47 -7.31 -12.82 31.78
CA ASP A 47 -6.93 -14.23 31.72
C ASP A 47 -6.11 -14.53 30.44
N PRO A 48 -4.89 -15.11 30.55
CA PRO A 48 -4.10 -15.53 29.39
C PRO A 48 -4.82 -16.48 28.43
N SER A 49 -5.80 -17.23 28.93
CA SER A 49 -6.59 -18.23 28.21
C SER A 49 -7.70 -17.61 27.35
N ASP A 50 -8.12 -16.39 27.69
CA ASP A 50 -9.16 -15.63 26.98
C ASP A 50 -8.57 -14.68 25.92
N LYS A 51 -7.29 -14.76 25.59
CA LYS A 51 -6.73 -13.89 24.55
C LYS A 51 -7.38 -14.21 23.20
N PRO A 52 -7.81 -13.19 22.42
CA PRO A 52 -8.32 -13.44 21.08
C PRO A 52 -7.28 -14.23 20.28
N PHE A 53 -7.72 -15.19 19.48
CA PHE A 53 -6.84 -16.00 18.64
C PHE A 53 -5.90 -15.07 17.87
N LYS A 54 -4.60 -15.17 18.15
CA LYS A 54 -3.59 -14.41 17.42
C LYS A 54 -3.69 -14.82 15.96
N GLN A 55 -3.93 -13.87 15.06
CA GLN A 55 -3.78 -14.11 13.63
C GLN A 55 -2.36 -14.67 13.41
N ARG A 56 -2.30 -15.89 12.85
CA ARG A 56 -1.03 -16.52 12.50
C ARG A 56 -0.27 -15.56 11.59
N GLN A 57 1.00 -15.35 11.89
CA GLN A 57 1.82 -14.52 11.01
C GLN A 57 1.99 -15.27 9.68
N PRO A 58 2.05 -14.56 8.54
CA PRO A 58 2.40 -15.17 7.27
C PRO A 58 3.74 -15.89 7.35
N ASP A 59 3.88 -17.01 6.65
CA ASP A 59 5.11 -17.79 6.65
C ASP A 59 6.25 -16.99 6.00
N LYS A 60 7.41 -16.98 6.64
CA LYS A 60 8.58 -16.22 6.18
C LYS A 60 9.03 -16.65 4.78
N GLN A 61 8.98 -17.94 4.50
CA GLN A 61 9.32 -18.50 3.18
C GLN A 61 8.41 -17.96 2.07
N ILE A 62 7.11 -17.77 2.35
CA ILE A 62 6.16 -17.20 1.38
C ILE A 62 6.52 -15.73 1.13
N LEU A 63 6.79 -14.97 2.20
CA LEU A 63 7.18 -13.56 2.08
C LEU A 63 8.48 -13.36 1.31
N GLU A 64 9.49 -14.20 1.56
CA GLU A 64 10.78 -14.17 0.85
C GLU A 64 10.61 -14.55 -0.63
N HIS A 65 9.78 -15.56 -0.90
CA HIS A 65 9.48 -15.99 -2.27
C HIS A 65 8.77 -14.89 -3.06
N ASP A 66 7.78 -14.22 -2.47
CA ASP A 66 7.06 -13.13 -3.14
C ASP A 66 7.98 -11.93 -3.43
N ARG A 67 8.94 -11.62 -2.55
CA ARG A 67 9.96 -10.61 -2.80
C ARG A 67 10.89 -10.99 -3.95
N ARG A 68 11.35 -12.25 -3.99
CA ARG A 68 12.17 -12.75 -5.11
C ARG A 68 11.40 -12.73 -6.42
N ARG A 69 10.13 -13.16 -6.41
CA ARG A 69 9.25 -13.08 -7.59
C ARG A 69 9.09 -11.63 -8.07
N ALA A 70 8.96 -10.66 -7.17
CA ALA A 70 8.87 -9.26 -7.55
C ALA A 70 10.14 -8.76 -8.29
N ILE A 71 11.32 -9.29 -7.95
CA ILE A 71 12.56 -9.01 -8.69
C ILE A 71 12.52 -9.63 -10.08
N GLU A 72 12.10 -10.89 -10.20
CA GLU A 72 11.97 -11.58 -11.49
C GLU A 72 10.99 -10.87 -12.42
N VAL A 73 9.86 -10.38 -11.88
CA VAL A 73 8.90 -9.59 -12.65
C VAL A 73 9.56 -8.33 -13.22
N LYS A 74 10.30 -7.58 -12.41
CA LYS A 74 11.03 -6.39 -12.88
C LYS A 74 12.08 -6.72 -13.94
N VAL A 75 12.77 -7.86 -13.83
CA VAL A 75 13.73 -8.31 -14.85
C VAL A 75 13.02 -8.64 -16.16
N MET A 76 11.85 -9.27 -16.10
CA MET A 76 11.04 -9.57 -17.29
C MET A 76 10.48 -8.29 -17.93
N GLU A 77 10.02 -7.32 -17.14
CA GLU A 77 9.56 -6.01 -17.65
C GLU A 77 10.71 -5.26 -18.36
N GLU A 78 11.92 -5.26 -17.80
CA GLU A 78 13.09 -4.64 -18.45
C GLU A 78 13.52 -5.41 -19.72
N ARG A 79 13.36 -6.74 -19.74
CA ARG A 79 13.60 -7.53 -20.94
C ARG A 79 12.63 -7.15 -22.06
N GLU A 80 11.33 -7.14 -21.78
CA GLU A 80 10.28 -6.75 -22.73
C GLU A 80 10.55 -5.34 -23.28
N ARG A 81 10.95 -4.41 -22.41
CA ARG A 81 11.32 -3.05 -22.81
C ARG A 81 12.51 -3.00 -23.76
N LEU A 82 13.57 -3.78 -23.51
CA LEU A 82 14.74 -3.82 -24.39
C LEU A 82 14.45 -4.52 -25.72
N GLU A 83 13.59 -5.54 -25.71
CA GLU A 83 13.11 -6.21 -26.94
C GLU A 83 12.27 -5.26 -27.79
N GLU A 84 11.31 -4.53 -27.21
CA GLU A 84 10.53 -3.50 -27.92
C GLU A 84 11.40 -2.36 -28.46
N GLU A 85 12.41 -1.92 -27.71
CA GLU A 85 13.35 -0.88 -28.14
C GLU A 85 14.19 -1.38 -29.33
N ASN A 86 14.65 -2.62 -29.29
CA ASN A 86 15.36 -3.25 -30.41
C ASN A 86 14.50 -3.32 -31.68
N GLU A 87 13.24 -3.77 -31.56
CA GLU A 87 12.32 -3.84 -32.71
C GLU A 87 12.13 -2.46 -33.35
N ARG A 88 11.99 -1.41 -32.54
CA ARG A 88 11.88 -0.03 -33.05
C ARG A 88 13.13 0.41 -33.81
N ILE A 89 14.32 0.09 -33.29
CA ILE A 89 15.60 0.43 -33.93
C ILE A 89 15.75 -0.33 -35.25
N GLU A 90 15.39 -1.61 -35.28
CA GLU A 90 15.40 -2.43 -36.50
C GLU A 90 14.49 -1.87 -37.59
N GLU A 91 13.26 -1.49 -37.26
CA GLU A 91 12.32 -0.85 -38.20
C GLU A 91 12.86 0.48 -38.74
N GLU A 92 13.48 1.30 -37.88
CA GLU A 92 14.09 2.56 -38.29
C GLU A 92 15.25 2.35 -39.25
N LEU A 93 16.14 1.39 -38.96
CA LEU A 93 17.25 1.02 -39.83
C LEU A 93 16.75 0.49 -41.19
N GLU A 94 15.74 -0.38 -41.19
CA GLU A 94 15.15 -0.91 -42.43
C GLU A 94 14.53 0.22 -43.27
N SER A 95 13.83 1.17 -42.62
CA SER A 95 13.26 2.34 -43.30
C SER A 95 14.34 3.26 -43.90
N LYS A 96 15.45 3.47 -43.18
CA LYS A 96 16.62 4.25 -43.63
C LYS A 96 17.29 3.55 -44.83
N GLN A 97 17.44 2.23 -44.78
CA GLN A 97 17.99 1.43 -45.89
C GLN A 97 17.09 1.48 -47.13
N LYS A 98 15.78 1.30 -46.98
CA LYS A 98 14.79 1.43 -48.08
C LYS A 98 14.83 2.82 -48.72
N LYS A 99 14.94 3.88 -47.90
CA LYS A 99 15.09 5.27 -48.39
C LYS A 99 16.40 5.47 -49.16
N LYS A 100 17.53 4.95 -48.67
CA LYS A 100 18.83 5.01 -49.37
C LYS A 100 18.78 4.26 -50.71
N GLN A 101 18.23 3.04 -50.75
CA GLN A 101 18.09 2.27 -51.99
C GLN A 101 17.19 2.97 -53.02
N LYS A 102 16.09 3.60 -52.58
CA LYS A 102 15.19 4.36 -53.47
C LYS A 102 15.83 5.65 -53.99
N LYS A 103 16.79 6.23 -53.27
CA LYS A 103 17.49 7.47 -53.63
C LYS A 103 18.71 7.23 -54.53
N GLY A 104 19.28 6.01 -54.53
CA GLY A 104 20.41 5.62 -55.39
C GLY A 104 20.03 5.11 -56.79
N GLY A 105 18.80 5.38 -57.25
CA GLY A 105 18.30 4.97 -58.57
C GLY A 105 18.33 6.06 -59.64
N ASP A 106 18.61 7.32 -59.28
CA ASP A 106 18.74 8.45 -60.20
C ASP A 106 20.07 9.17 -59.90
N ASP A 107 20.94 9.16 -60.91
CA ASP A 107 22.11 10.02 -61.14
C ASP A 107 23.40 9.88 -60.28
N ASP A 108 24.40 9.34 -60.99
CA ASP A 108 25.81 9.72 -61.07
C ASP A 108 26.81 9.47 -59.91
N ASP A 109 27.90 8.89 -60.38
CA ASP A 109 29.07 8.32 -59.73
C ASP A 109 30.10 9.42 -59.41
N ASP A 110 29.76 10.47 -58.64
CA ASP A 110 30.77 11.47 -58.24
C ASP A 110 30.33 12.38 -57.06
N VAL A 111 30.30 11.86 -55.83
CA VAL A 111 30.72 12.60 -54.62
C VAL A 111 31.10 11.56 -53.56
N LYS A 112 32.36 11.14 -53.59
CA LYS A 112 33.01 10.63 -52.38
C LYS A 112 33.41 11.82 -51.51
N LYS A 113 33.16 11.65 -50.21
CA LYS A 113 33.92 12.19 -49.09
C LYS A 113 33.37 13.52 -48.53
N GLU A 114 33.30 13.52 -47.20
CA GLU A 114 32.91 14.63 -46.32
C GLU A 114 31.38 14.79 -46.32
N GLU A 115 30.66 14.36 -45.28
CA GLU A 115 30.73 14.85 -43.91
C GLU A 115 30.28 13.77 -42.89
N GLY A 116 30.91 13.78 -41.71
CA GLY A 116 30.24 13.47 -40.45
C GLY A 116 30.33 12.03 -39.94
N GLU A 117 31.53 11.59 -39.56
CA GLU A 117 31.71 10.61 -38.47
C GLU A 117 31.44 11.30 -37.12
N GLU A 118 30.21 11.73 -36.87
CA GLU A 118 29.82 12.28 -35.57
C GLU A 118 28.44 11.72 -35.19
N GLU A 119 28.43 10.95 -34.09
CA GLU A 119 27.26 10.53 -33.30
C GLU A 119 26.32 9.45 -33.90
N GLU A 120 26.79 8.21 -34.01
CA GLU A 120 25.93 7.01 -33.91
C GLU A 120 26.37 6.13 -32.71
N GLU A 121 26.39 6.73 -31.51
CA GLU A 121 26.36 5.97 -30.25
C GLU A 121 24.92 5.72 -29.75
N GLY A 122 23.92 6.30 -30.41
CA GLY A 122 22.52 6.00 -30.16
C GLY A 122 22.02 4.92 -31.13
N GLU A 123 21.49 3.83 -30.58
CA GLU A 123 20.66 2.85 -31.29
C GLU A 123 21.41 1.85 -32.19
N ARG A 124 22.26 1.03 -31.58
CA ARG A 124 22.59 -0.29 -32.12
C ARG A 124 21.59 -1.29 -31.56
N VAL A 125 21.05 -2.13 -32.43
CA VAL A 125 20.24 -3.30 -32.04
C VAL A 125 21.08 -4.15 -31.10
N LEU A 126 20.59 -4.33 -29.88
CA LEU A 126 21.26 -5.16 -28.87
C LEU A 126 21.11 -6.63 -29.27
N THR A 127 22.20 -7.38 -29.21
CA THR A 127 22.12 -8.83 -29.37
C THR A 127 21.39 -9.46 -28.18
N GLU A 128 20.79 -10.64 -28.39
CA GLU A 128 20.11 -11.39 -27.30
C GLU A 128 21.05 -11.60 -26.10
N GLU A 129 22.34 -11.82 -26.34
CA GLU A 129 23.37 -11.97 -25.31
C GLU A 129 23.57 -10.68 -24.49
N GLU A 130 23.58 -9.50 -25.13
CA GLU A 130 23.72 -8.21 -24.43
C GLU A 130 22.47 -7.86 -23.61
N ILE A 131 21.28 -8.24 -24.09
CA ILE A 131 20.03 -8.10 -23.34
C ILE A 131 20.07 -8.99 -22.09
N GLU A 132 20.48 -10.24 -22.24
CA GLU A 132 20.65 -11.17 -21.12
C GLU A 132 21.67 -10.67 -20.10
N GLU A 133 22.81 -10.14 -20.54
CA GLU A 133 23.82 -9.55 -19.64
C GLU A 133 23.28 -8.35 -18.86
N ARG A 134 22.52 -7.47 -19.51
CA ARG A 134 21.85 -6.32 -18.84
C ARG A 134 20.80 -6.79 -17.83
N CYS A 135 19.99 -7.77 -18.19
CA CYS A 135 18.98 -8.38 -17.30
C CYS A 135 19.64 -9.10 -16.11
N GLU A 136 20.74 -9.82 -16.32
CA GLU A 136 21.53 -10.43 -15.25
C GLU A 136 22.15 -9.39 -14.31
N ALA A 137 22.67 -8.29 -14.86
CA ALA A 137 23.21 -7.20 -14.08
C ALA A 137 22.11 -6.53 -13.24
N LEU A 138 20.91 -6.34 -13.80
CA LEU A 138 19.74 -5.84 -13.09
C LEU A 138 19.33 -6.79 -11.96
N ARG A 139 19.27 -8.10 -12.24
CA ARG A 139 18.96 -9.15 -11.26
C ARG A 139 19.96 -9.14 -10.10
N LYS A 140 21.27 -9.10 -10.40
CA LYS A 140 22.34 -9.05 -9.38
C LYS A 140 22.21 -7.78 -8.51
N LYS A 141 21.89 -6.62 -9.10
CA LYS A 141 21.67 -5.37 -8.36
C LYS A 141 20.45 -5.45 -7.44
N LEU A 142 19.31 -5.87 -7.95
CA LEU A 142 18.05 -5.95 -7.19
C LEU A 142 18.09 -7.00 -6.07
N VAL A 143 18.76 -8.14 -6.31
CA VAL A 143 18.98 -9.15 -5.27
C VAL A 143 19.88 -8.60 -4.16
N LYS A 144 20.95 -7.89 -4.52
CA LYS A 144 21.85 -7.27 -3.55
C LYS A 144 21.14 -6.21 -2.71
N GLU A 145 20.35 -5.34 -3.32
CA GLU A 145 19.53 -4.34 -2.62
C GLU A 145 18.54 -5.01 -1.66
N MET A 146 17.86 -6.07 -2.09
CA MET A 146 16.95 -6.84 -1.26
C MET A 146 17.65 -7.52 -0.07
N GLU A 147 18.85 -8.10 -0.28
CA GLU A 147 19.66 -8.66 0.79
C GLU A 147 20.18 -7.59 1.76
N GLU A 148 20.54 -6.41 1.27
CA GLU A 148 20.96 -5.28 2.10
C GLU A 148 19.80 -4.75 2.94
N GLU A 149 18.61 -4.58 2.36
CA GLU A 149 17.38 -4.24 3.09
C GLU A 149 17.06 -5.27 4.17
N ASP A 150 17.18 -6.56 3.86
CA ASP A 150 16.93 -7.61 4.84
C ASP A 150 17.99 -7.64 5.95
N LYS A 151 19.27 -7.39 5.64
CA LYS A 151 20.33 -7.18 6.63
C LYS A 151 20.07 -5.94 7.49
N GLU A 152 19.56 -4.85 6.92
CA GLU A 152 19.17 -3.64 7.65
C GLU A 152 17.97 -3.90 8.56
N ARG A 153 16.98 -4.67 8.12
CA ARG A 153 15.83 -5.08 8.94
C ARG A 153 16.26 -5.98 10.09
N GLU A 154 17.22 -6.88 9.87
CA GLU A 154 17.81 -7.71 10.92
C GLU A 154 18.63 -6.90 11.92
N ARG A 155 19.48 -5.98 11.43
CA ARG A 155 20.29 -5.07 12.27
C ARG A 155 19.44 -4.05 13.02
N GLY A 156 18.33 -3.61 12.43
CA GLY A 156 17.39 -2.64 12.98
C GLY A 156 16.41 -3.19 14.02
N GLY A 157 16.43 -4.49 14.33
CA GLY A 157 15.45 -5.02 15.27
C GLY A 157 15.53 -6.51 15.56
N GLY A 158 16.50 -6.91 16.38
CA GLY A 158 16.40 -8.10 17.22
C GLY A 158 15.29 -7.95 18.27
N GLY A 159 14.03 -8.10 17.84
CA GLY A 159 12.86 -8.01 18.70
C GLY A 159 11.86 -9.11 18.36
N ASN A 160 12.22 -10.37 18.60
CA ASN A 160 11.29 -11.48 18.40
C ASN A 160 10.20 -11.44 19.49
N GLY A 161 8.95 -11.27 19.07
CA GLY A 161 7.79 -11.70 19.82
C GLY A 161 7.00 -10.59 20.53
N GLY A 162 5.93 -10.12 19.87
CA GLY A 162 4.77 -9.59 20.58
C GLY A 162 4.32 -8.20 20.15
N GLY A 163 3.48 -8.18 19.11
CA GLY A 163 2.61 -7.05 18.83
C GLY A 163 3.07 -6.25 17.62
N ARG A 164 2.19 -6.20 16.62
CA ARG A 164 2.10 -5.07 15.70
C ARG A 164 1.92 -3.80 16.53
N ARG A 165 3.02 -3.20 16.99
CA ARG A 165 3.08 -1.76 17.11
C ARG A 165 3.56 -1.32 15.74
N GLY A 166 2.61 -0.91 14.89
CA GLY A 166 2.94 -0.08 13.75
C GLY A 166 3.89 1.03 14.20
N ARG A 167 4.72 1.53 13.27
CA ARG A 167 5.67 2.63 13.51
C ARG A 167 5.16 3.54 14.62
N ARG A 168 5.94 3.70 15.70
CA ARG A 168 5.48 4.52 16.82
C ARG A 168 5.12 5.88 16.21
N ALA A 169 4.02 6.48 16.64
CA ALA A 169 3.56 7.77 16.12
C ALA A 169 4.64 8.87 16.16
N TRP A 170 5.72 8.64 16.91
CA TRP A 170 6.92 9.44 16.96
C TRP A 170 7.76 9.46 15.66
N ASP A 171 7.70 8.40 14.84
CA ASP A 171 8.52 8.18 13.64
C ASP A 171 7.85 8.65 12.32
N LEU A 172 6.65 9.24 12.39
CA LEU A 172 5.94 9.81 11.24
C LEU A 172 6.05 11.34 11.22
N PRO A 173 6.12 11.97 10.02
CA PRO A 173 6.20 13.42 9.89
C PRO A 173 4.98 14.11 10.54
N PRO A 174 5.15 15.30 11.16
CA PRO A 174 4.16 15.92 12.05
C PRO A 174 2.74 16.10 11.49
N LYS A 175 2.61 16.13 10.15
CA LYS A 175 1.34 16.35 9.43
C LYS A 175 0.32 15.20 9.54
N GLU A 176 0.72 14.01 9.98
CA GLU A 176 -0.16 12.81 9.95
C GLU A 176 -0.49 12.24 11.34
N ARG A 177 -0.09 12.91 12.43
CA ARG A 177 -0.47 12.50 13.79
C ARG A 177 -1.94 12.83 14.04
N ARG A 178 -2.82 11.96 13.54
CA ARG A 178 -4.24 11.95 13.87
C ARG A 178 -4.39 11.67 15.37
N GLN A 179 -4.53 12.76 16.13
CA GLN A 179 -4.87 12.86 17.55
C GLN A 179 -3.70 12.64 18.53
N PHE A 180 -3.16 13.75 19.05
CA PHE A 180 -2.32 13.73 20.25
C PHE A 180 -3.09 13.13 21.43
N LYS A 181 -2.39 12.40 22.29
CA LYS A 181 -3.01 11.79 23.47
C LYS A 181 -3.34 12.87 24.50
N SER A 182 -4.37 12.64 25.32
CA SER A 182 -4.89 13.62 26.30
C SER A 182 -3.85 14.17 27.28
N TYR A 183 -2.75 13.46 27.52
CA TYR A 183 -1.66 13.89 28.40
C TYR A 183 -0.59 14.75 27.71
N GLN A 184 -0.58 14.88 26.39
CA GLN A 184 0.41 15.66 25.64
C GLN A 184 -0.04 17.12 25.51
N VAL A 185 -0.08 17.84 26.63
CA VAL A 185 -0.68 19.18 26.70
C VAL A 185 0.09 20.22 25.87
N HIS A 186 1.43 20.16 25.85
CA HIS A 186 2.25 21.09 25.06
C HIS A 186 2.04 20.91 23.55
N GLU A 187 2.11 19.66 23.06
CA GLU A 187 1.89 19.35 21.64
C GLU A 187 0.45 19.69 21.20
N LEU A 188 -0.54 19.44 22.08
CA LEU A 188 -1.94 19.83 21.86
C LEU A 188 -2.11 21.36 21.81
N ALA A 189 -1.37 22.10 22.64
CA ALA A 189 -1.44 23.56 22.66
C ALA A 189 -0.82 24.13 21.38
N GLU A 190 0.36 23.66 20.97
CA GLU A 190 1.04 24.08 19.74
C GLU A 190 0.20 23.80 18.49
N ALA A 191 -0.39 22.61 18.37
CA ALA A 191 -1.24 22.27 17.24
C ALA A 191 -2.51 23.14 17.16
N LYS A 192 -3.12 23.45 18.31
CA LYS A 192 -4.27 24.37 18.36
C LYS A 192 -3.90 25.80 17.99
N ILE A 193 -2.72 26.27 18.38
CA ILE A 193 -2.20 27.58 17.99
C ILE A 193 -2.02 27.63 16.47
N GLU A 194 -1.35 26.64 15.88
CA GLU A 194 -1.10 26.59 14.44
C GLU A 194 -2.40 26.50 13.60
N GLU A 195 -3.38 25.70 14.04
CA GLU A 195 -4.70 25.67 13.40
C GLU A 195 -5.44 27.01 13.53
N SER A 196 -5.35 27.67 14.69
CA SER A 196 -5.96 28.98 14.91
C SER A 196 -5.31 30.08 14.06
N GLU A 197 -4.00 30.03 13.86
CA GLU A 197 -3.26 30.94 12.99
C GLU A 197 -3.58 30.69 11.52
N ARG A 198 -3.68 29.43 11.09
CA ARG A 198 -4.14 29.08 9.74
C ARG A 198 -5.56 29.58 9.48
N LEU A 199 -6.46 29.45 10.45
CA LEU A 199 -7.83 29.98 10.36
C LEU A 199 -7.85 31.50 10.32
N ARG A 200 -7.08 32.18 11.18
CA ARG A 200 -6.95 33.66 11.17
C ARG A 200 -6.40 34.15 9.84
N ARG A 201 -5.38 33.49 9.29
CA ARG A 201 -4.79 33.79 7.98
C ARG A 201 -5.79 33.59 6.85
N ALA A 202 -6.56 32.51 6.87
CA ALA A 202 -7.60 32.22 5.88
C ALA A 202 -8.78 33.22 5.95
N LEU A 203 -9.13 33.67 7.15
CA LEU A 203 -10.18 34.67 7.39
C LEU A 203 -9.68 36.12 7.27
N GLY A 204 -8.39 36.33 6.97
CA GLY A 204 -7.80 37.66 6.81
C GLY A 204 -7.73 38.49 8.09
N ILE A 205 -7.86 37.86 9.26
CA ILE A 205 -7.80 38.51 10.56
C ILE A 205 -6.31 38.69 10.91
N LYS A 206 -5.82 39.93 10.85
CA LYS A 206 -4.44 40.26 11.25
C LYS A 206 -4.29 40.08 12.75
N GLU A 207 -3.12 39.59 13.17
CA GLU A 207 -2.75 39.53 14.58
C GLU A 207 -2.82 40.94 15.18
N GLU A 208 -3.65 41.11 16.21
CA GLU A 208 -3.56 42.29 17.07
C GLU A 208 -2.25 42.20 17.84
N LYS A 209 -1.42 43.22 17.66
CA LYS A 209 -0.06 43.35 18.20
C LYS A 209 -0.10 43.89 19.62
#